data_AF-A0A132BXJ4-F1
#
_entry.id   AF-A0A132BXJ4-F1
#
_cell.length_a   1.000
_cell.length_b   1.000
_cell.length_c   1.000
_cell.angle_alpha   90.00
_cell.angle_beta   90.00
_cell.angle_gamma   90.00
#
_symmetry.space_group_name_H-M   'P 1'
#
loop_
_entity.id
_entity.type
_entity.pdbx_description
1 polymer ?
#
loop_
_entity_poly.entity_id
_entity_poly.type
_entity_poly.pdbx_seq_one_letter_code
_entity_poly.pdbx_strand_id
1 'polypeptide(L)'
;MSMNVQPQPDRPDPTVIAVQNDAFRKLACLGVPPAQPIQGRMHVTRSLMEAGDGFMAEAVKATGAFDTFEPENDPEGWHDFGAVEIRGETVFWKIDLYEADSDFRYGAETPDNPATTMRVLTIMLARDW
;
A
#
# COMPACT_ATOMS: atom_id res chain seq x y z
N MET A 1 -24.40 32.73 -4.24
CA MET A 1 -24.82 31.37 -3.81
C MET A 1 -23.61 30.73 -3.15
N SER A 2 -23.54 30.80 -1.82
CA SER A 2 -22.41 30.24 -1.07
C SER A 2 -22.66 28.74 -0.91
N MET A 3 -21.84 27.91 -1.55
CA MET A 3 -21.87 26.46 -1.33
C MET A 3 -21.35 26.19 0.07
N ASN A 4 -22.28 25.87 0.96
CA ASN A 4 -21.99 25.40 2.31
C ASN A 4 -21.53 23.94 2.18
N VAL A 5 -20.22 23.71 2.03
CA VAL A 5 -19.65 22.36 2.10
C VAL A 5 -19.69 21.95 3.57
N GLN A 6 -20.73 21.22 3.96
CA GLN A 6 -20.73 20.50 5.23
C GLN A 6 -19.65 19.41 5.15
N PRO A 7 -18.84 19.21 6.20
CA PRO A 7 -17.94 18.06 6.26
C PRO A 7 -18.79 16.79 6.23
N GLN A 8 -18.57 15.93 5.24
CA GLN A 8 -19.31 14.69 5.07
C GLN A 8 -18.69 13.63 6.01
N PRO A 9 -19.38 13.22 7.09
CA PRO A 9 -18.80 12.35 8.13
C PRO A 9 -18.63 10.87 7.72
N ASP A 10 -19.00 10.51 6.49
CA ASP A 10 -19.03 9.12 5.98
C ASP A 10 -17.92 8.80 4.97
N ARG A 11 -17.00 9.74 4.68
CA ARG A 11 -15.88 9.47 3.76
C ARG A 11 -14.62 9.11 4.56
N PRO A 12 -13.92 8.03 4.17
CA PRO A 12 -12.64 7.68 4.79
C PRO A 12 -11.65 8.84 4.68
N ASP A 13 -10.87 9.09 5.74
CA ASP A 13 -9.84 10.13 5.74
C ASP A 13 -8.59 9.65 4.98
N PRO A 14 -8.26 10.23 3.81
CA PRO A 14 -7.08 9.85 3.03
C PRO A 14 -5.78 9.94 3.82
N THR A 15 -5.67 10.94 4.70
CA THR A 15 -4.46 11.16 5.51
C THR A 15 -4.26 10.02 6.50
N VAL A 16 -5.36 9.53 7.10
CA VAL A 16 -5.31 8.40 8.02
C VAL A 16 -4.97 7.12 7.27
N ILE A 17 -5.55 6.91 6.09
CA ILE A 17 -5.25 5.76 5.23
C ILE A 17 -3.77 5.76 4.83
N ALA A 18 -3.26 6.90 4.35
CA ALA A 18 -1.86 7.09 3.98
C ALA A 18 -0.89 6.74 5.12
N VAL A 19 -1.13 7.28 6.31
CA VAL A 19 -0.31 6.99 7.50
C VAL A 19 -0.32 5.50 7.83
N GLN A 20 -1.48 4.84 7.71
CA GLN A 20 -1.61 3.41 7.99
C GLN A 20 -0.95 2.54 6.90
N ASN A 21 -1.06 2.94 5.63
CA ASN A 21 -0.42 2.27 4.50
C ASN A 21 1.10 2.39 4.56
N ASP A 22 1.62 3.57 4.88
CA ASP A 22 3.05 3.79 5.13
C ASP A 22 3.56 2.97 6.29
N ALA A 23 2.82 2.94 7.41
CA ALA A 23 3.19 2.15 8.58
C ALA A 23 3.18 0.65 8.28
N PHE A 24 2.17 0.15 7.53
CA PHE A 24 2.12 -1.24 7.09
C PHE A 24 3.27 -1.60 6.15
N ARG A 25 3.54 -0.75 5.15
CA ARG A 25 4.62 -0.96 4.17
C ARG A 25 5.99 -0.99 4.85
N LYS A 26 6.25 -0.07 5.78
CA LYS A 26 7.48 -0.06 6.59
C LYS A 26 7.59 -1.29 7.50
N LEU A 27 6.49 -1.74 8.10
CA LEU A 27 6.47 -2.99 8.87
C LEU A 27 6.79 -4.20 7.98
N ALA A 28 6.06 -4.36 6.88
CA ALA A 28 6.14 -5.52 6.01
C ALA A 28 7.50 -5.65 5.31
N CYS A 29 8.07 -4.52 4.87
CA CYS A 29 9.29 -4.51 4.08
C CYS A 29 10.57 -4.29 4.90
N LEU A 30 10.50 -3.50 5.97
CA LEU A 30 11.67 -3.06 6.74
C LEU A 30 11.67 -3.57 8.18
N GLY A 31 10.59 -4.22 8.63
CA GLY A 31 10.45 -4.67 10.01
C GLY A 31 10.30 -3.53 11.03
N VAL A 32 9.95 -2.32 10.58
CA VAL A 32 9.74 -1.16 11.46
C VAL A 32 8.39 -1.31 12.16
N PRO A 33 8.36 -1.40 13.51
CA PRO A 33 7.11 -1.58 14.22
C PRO A 33 6.22 -0.32 14.11
N PRO A 34 4.92 -0.46 13.77
CA PRO A 34 4.01 0.67 13.71
C PRO A 34 3.61 1.12 15.12
N ALA A 35 3.19 2.38 15.26
CA ALA A 35 2.71 2.93 16.54
C ALA A 35 1.43 2.26 17.04
N GLN A 36 0.61 1.76 16.11
CA GLN A 36 -0.60 0.98 16.38
C GLN A 36 -0.54 -0.34 15.60
N PRO A 37 -1.14 -1.43 16.09
CA PRO A 37 -1.23 -2.68 15.33
C PRO A 37 -1.90 -2.46 13.98
N ILE A 38 -1.30 -2.99 12.91
CA ILE A 38 -1.87 -2.99 11.57
C ILE A 38 -1.83 -4.41 11.03
N GLN A 39 -3.00 -4.89 10.61
CA GLN A 39 -3.13 -6.21 10.00
C GLN A 39 -2.81 -6.14 8.51
N GLY A 40 -2.05 -7.11 8.02
CA GLY A 40 -1.85 -7.24 6.60
C GLY A 40 -1.01 -8.43 6.18
N ARG A 41 -0.91 -8.62 4.87
CA ARG A 41 -0.11 -9.65 4.21
C ARG A 41 0.71 -9.03 3.11
N MET A 42 1.95 -9.50 2.97
CA MET A 42 2.82 -9.12 1.85
C MET A 42 2.93 -10.31 0.90
N HIS A 43 2.73 -10.03 -0.39
CA HIS A 43 2.91 -10.95 -1.49
C HIS A 43 3.92 -10.38 -2.48
N VAL A 44 4.65 -11.29 -3.11
CA VAL A 44 5.57 -11.00 -4.21
C VAL A 44 5.18 -11.87 -5.38
N THR A 45 5.22 -11.34 -6.61
CA THR A 45 4.94 -12.17 -7.79
C THR A 45 6.06 -13.16 -8.03
N ARG A 46 5.71 -14.26 -8.70
CA ARG A 46 6.67 -15.30 -9.07
C ARG A 46 7.84 -14.74 -9.88
N SER A 47 7.56 -13.87 -10.86
CA SER A 47 8.60 -13.25 -11.68
C SER A 47 9.61 -12.45 -10.83
N LEU A 48 9.14 -11.76 -9.80
CA LEU A 48 9.99 -11.01 -8.87
C LEU A 48 10.82 -11.95 -7.97
N MET A 49 10.22 -13.04 -7.49
CA MET A 49 10.93 -14.07 -6.70
C MET A 49 12.03 -14.76 -7.51
N GLU A 50 11.77 -15.01 -8.79
CA GLU A 50 12.67 -15.73 -9.70
C GLU A 50 13.73 -14.80 -10.34
N ALA A 51 13.68 -13.48 -10.11
CA ALA A 51 14.64 -12.52 -10.68
C ALA A 51 16.09 -12.73 -10.21
N GLY A 52 16.33 -13.49 -9.14
CA GLY A 52 17.67 -13.87 -8.68
C GLY A 52 18.49 -12.72 -8.08
N ASP A 53 19.75 -13.00 -7.76
CA ASP A 53 20.80 -12.02 -7.41
C ASP A 53 20.44 -10.96 -6.35
N GLY A 54 19.59 -11.34 -5.38
CA GLY A 54 19.12 -10.45 -4.33
C GLY A 54 18.13 -9.37 -4.81
N PHE A 55 17.68 -9.40 -6.07
CA PHE A 55 16.79 -8.40 -6.65
C PHE A 55 15.48 -8.26 -5.88
N MET A 56 14.87 -9.39 -5.46
CA MET A 56 13.67 -9.37 -4.61
C MET A 56 13.89 -8.60 -3.31
N ALA A 57 15.05 -8.76 -2.67
CA ALA A 57 15.36 -8.05 -1.43
C ALA A 57 15.56 -6.54 -1.67
N GLU A 58 16.15 -6.16 -2.80
CA GLU A 58 16.25 -4.76 -3.23
C GLU A 58 14.87 -4.16 -3.47
N ALA A 59 13.99 -4.88 -4.18
CA ALA A 59 12.61 -4.49 -4.43
C ALA A 59 11.82 -4.29 -3.14
N VAL A 60 11.85 -5.27 -2.23
CA VAL A 60 11.20 -5.17 -0.92
C VAL A 60 11.72 -3.95 -0.15
N LYS A 61 13.05 -3.75 -0.09
CA LYS A 61 13.63 -2.61 0.62
C LYS A 61 13.23 -1.27 -0.02
N ALA A 62 13.25 -1.18 -1.34
CA ALA A 62 12.87 0.04 -2.06
C ALA A 62 11.39 0.38 -1.85
N THR A 63 10.50 -0.62 -1.92
CA THR A 63 9.08 -0.44 -1.57
C THR A 63 8.92 0.06 -0.15
N GLY A 64 9.60 -0.54 0.83
CA GLY A 64 9.55 -0.11 2.23
C GLY A 64 10.01 1.33 2.49
N ALA A 65 10.98 1.80 1.70
CA ALA A 65 11.59 3.12 1.83
C ALA A 65 10.96 4.20 0.94
N PHE A 66 10.03 3.82 0.05
CA PHE A 66 9.41 4.74 -0.89
C PHE A 66 8.68 5.88 -0.19
N ASP A 67 8.91 7.12 -0.60
CA ASP A 67 8.31 8.32 -0.02
C ASP A 67 7.90 9.37 -1.07
N THR A 68 7.94 9.02 -2.35
CA THR A 68 7.63 9.91 -3.47
C THR A 68 6.21 9.69 -3.99
N PHE A 69 5.24 10.37 -3.38
CA PHE A 69 3.84 10.36 -3.81
C PHE A 69 3.53 11.61 -4.64
N GLU A 70 3.13 11.40 -5.89
CA GLU A 70 2.82 12.43 -6.88
C GLU A 70 1.35 12.27 -7.33
N PRO A 71 0.67 13.34 -7.77
CA PRO A 71 -0.73 13.26 -8.19
C PRO A 71 -1.04 12.18 -9.23
N GLU A 72 -0.05 11.80 -10.04
CA GLU A 72 -0.15 10.77 -11.07
C GLU A 72 -0.18 9.34 -10.50
N ASN A 73 0.52 9.09 -9.40
CA ASN A 73 0.62 7.76 -8.78
C ASN A 73 -0.26 7.61 -7.52
N ASP A 74 -0.71 8.72 -6.95
CA ASP A 74 -1.50 8.76 -5.72
C ASP A 74 -2.62 9.82 -5.80
N PRO A 75 -3.58 9.67 -6.73
CA PRO A 75 -4.61 10.67 -6.97
C PRO A 75 -5.55 10.88 -5.77
N GLU A 76 -5.74 9.84 -4.97
CA GLU A 76 -6.61 9.86 -3.79
C GLU A 76 -5.84 10.20 -2.50
N GLY A 77 -4.50 10.25 -2.54
CA GLY A 77 -3.67 10.53 -1.36
C GLY A 77 -3.63 9.38 -0.36
N TRP A 78 -3.79 8.13 -0.82
CA TRP A 78 -3.90 6.94 0.03
C TRP A 78 -2.57 6.24 0.23
N HIS A 79 -1.53 6.63 -0.51
CA HIS A 79 -0.21 6.00 -0.46
C HIS A 79 -0.27 4.49 -0.73
N ASP A 80 -1.16 4.06 -1.64
CA ASP A 80 -1.48 2.66 -1.90
C ASP A 80 -0.88 2.13 -3.20
N PHE A 81 -0.16 2.95 -3.96
CA PHE A 81 0.53 2.55 -5.18
C PHE A 81 1.88 3.25 -5.33
N GLY A 82 2.83 2.59 -5.98
CA GLY A 82 4.07 3.23 -6.39
C GLY A 82 4.90 2.39 -7.35
N ALA A 83 5.89 3.05 -7.95
CA ALA A 83 6.81 2.47 -8.90
C ALA A 83 8.25 2.84 -8.56
N VAL A 84 9.17 1.88 -8.62
CA VAL A 84 10.60 2.09 -8.42
C VAL A 84 11.40 1.46 -9.54
N GLU A 85 12.46 2.12 -9.98
CA GLU A 85 13.42 1.55 -10.93
C GLU A 85 14.59 0.91 -10.18
N ILE A 86 14.85 -0.36 -10.47
CA ILE A 86 15.92 -1.15 -9.85
C ILE A 86 16.65 -1.87 -10.97
N ARG A 87 17.95 -1.59 -11.14
CA ARG A 87 18.80 -2.22 -12.18
C ARG A 87 18.21 -2.18 -13.61
N GLY A 88 17.44 -1.13 -13.92
CA GLY A 88 16.78 -0.95 -15.23
C GLY A 88 15.45 -1.70 -15.39
N GLU A 89 14.97 -2.38 -14.36
CA GLU A 89 13.64 -2.98 -14.30
C GLU A 89 12.72 -2.09 -13.46
N THR A 90 11.48 -1.92 -13.91
CA THR A 90 10.45 -1.22 -13.14
C THR A 90 9.74 -2.22 -12.24
N VAL A 91 9.71 -1.93 -10.95
CA VAL A 91 8.96 -2.67 -9.93
C VAL A 91 7.76 -1.83 -9.52
N PHE A 92 6.56 -2.40 -9.64
CA PHE A 92 5.35 -1.82 -9.07
C PHE A 92 5.07 -2.45 -7.72
N TRP A 93 4.42 -1.67 -6.87
CA TRP A 93 3.81 -2.18 -5.67
C TRP A 93 2.45 -1.53 -5.46
N LYS A 94 1.54 -2.25 -4.82
CA LYS A 94 0.24 -1.70 -4.40
C LYS A 94 -0.22 -2.27 -3.07
N ILE A 95 -1.13 -1.57 -2.40
CA ILE A 95 -1.80 -2.01 -1.18
C ILE A 95 -3.31 -2.06 -1.45
N ASP A 96 -3.86 -3.27 -1.56
CA ASP A 96 -5.30 -3.44 -1.61
C ASP A 96 -5.88 -3.49 -0.18
N LEU A 97 -7.02 -2.83 0.03
CA LEU A 97 -7.69 -2.72 1.33
C LEU A 97 -8.97 -3.57 1.36
N TYR A 98 -8.96 -4.66 2.13
CA TYR A 98 -10.08 -5.59 2.25
C TYR A 98 -10.73 -5.52 3.63
N GLU A 99 -12.00 -5.87 3.72
CA GLU A 99 -12.62 -6.16 5.01
C GLU A 99 -11.94 -7.38 5.66
N ALA A 100 -11.53 -7.25 6.92
CA ALA A 100 -10.72 -8.24 7.63
C ALA A 100 -11.39 -9.63 7.71
N ASP A 101 -12.71 -9.69 7.85
CA ASP A 101 -13.49 -10.92 8.00
C ASP A 101 -14.09 -11.43 6.67
N SER A 102 -13.75 -10.81 5.53
CA SER A 102 -14.35 -11.14 4.23
C SER A 102 -13.62 -12.23 3.44
N ASP A 103 -12.47 -12.74 3.92
CA ASP A 103 -11.60 -13.64 3.17
C ASP A 103 -11.21 -13.04 1.80
N PHE A 104 -10.84 -11.75 1.79
CA PHE A 104 -10.43 -10.96 0.62
C PHE A 104 -11.50 -10.81 -0.48
N ARG A 105 -12.79 -10.95 -0.13
CA ARG A 105 -13.90 -10.86 -1.10
C ARG A 105 -14.41 -9.44 -1.30
N TYR A 106 -14.31 -8.60 -0.28
CA TYR A 106 -14.87 -7.26 -0.29
C TYR A 106 -13.82 -6.23 0.09
N GLY A 107 -13.81 -5.10 -0.62
CA GLY A 107 -13.03 -3.93 -0.24
C GLY A 107 -13.53 -3.38 1.08
N ALA A 108 -12.64 -2.84 1.91
CA ALA A 108 -13.02 -2.30 3.21
C ALA A 108 -14.00 -1.13 3.07
N GLU A 109 -15.15 -1.20 3.75
CA GLU A 109 -16.07 -0.05 3.86
C GLU A 109 -15.49 1.07 4.73
N THR A 110 -14.59 0.73 5.67
CA THR A 110 -13.92 1.66 6.60
C THR A 110 -12.40 1.53 6.52
N PRO A 111 -11.77 1.90 5.39
CA PRO A 111 -10.33 1.69 5.14
C PRO A 111 -9.39 2.46 6.08
N ASP A 112 -9.90 3.49 6.74
CA ASP A 112 -9.24 4.27 7.79
C ASP A 112 -9.34 3.64 9.19
N ASN A 113 -10.13 2.57 9.36
CA ASN A 113 -10.16 1.76 10.57
C ASN A 113 -9.26 0.52 10.41
N PRO A 114 -8.10 0.48 11.10
CA PRO A 114 -7.13 -0.61 10.96
C PRO A 114 -7.60 -1.93 11.61
N ALA A 115 -8.63 -1.90 12.46
CA ALA A 115 -9.15 -3.08 13.14
C ALA A 115 -10.10 -3.90 12.25
N THR A 116 -10.75 -3.25 11.28
CA THR A 116 -11.68 -3.86 10.32
C THR A 116 -11.09 -3.99 8.92
N THR A 117 -9.87 -3.50 8.71
CA THR A 117 -9.20 -3.45 7.40
C THR A 117 -7.95 -4.34 7.36
N MET A 118 -7.95 -5.29 6.42
CA MET A 118 -6.80 -6.12 6.06
C MET A 118 -6.07 -5.49 4.86
N ARG A 119 -4.79 -5.15 5.05
CA ARG A 119 -3.94 -4.59 3.99
C ARG A 119 -3.18 -5.68 3.26
N VAL A 120 -3.23 -5.66 1.93
CA VAL A 120 -2.51 -6.63 1.11
C VAL A 120 -1.50 -5.89 0.24
N LEU A 121 -0.23 -5.94 0.64
CA LEU A 121 0.87 -5.39 -0.15
C LEU A 121 1.28 -6.41 -1.21
N THR A 122 1.19 -6.03 -2.48
CA THR A 122 1.72 -6.83 -3.59
C THR A 122 2.90 -6.10 -4.22
N ILE A 123 4.06 -6.75 -4.32
CA ILE A 123 5.24 -6.22 -5.02
C ILE A 123 5.49 -7.09 -6.26
N MET A 124 5.65 -6.46 -7.41
CA MET A 124 5.70 -7.14 -8.70
C MET A 124 6.55 -6.40 -9.71
N LEU A 125 7.01 -7.10 -10.75
CA LEU A 125 7.61 -6.44 -11.90
C LEU A 125 6.50 -5.75 -12.69
N ALA A 126 6.79 -4.62 -13.34
CA ALA A 126 5.78 -3.87 -14.10
C ALA A 126 5.12 -4.70 -15.22
N ARG A 127 5.81 -5.73 -15.73
CA ARG A 127 5.26 -6.67 -16.72
C ARG A 127 4.24 -7.67 -16.17
N ASP A 128 4.12 -7.77 -14.85
CA ASP A 128 3.12 -8.61 -14.18
C ASP A 128 1.82 -7.84 -13.87
N TRP A 129 1.78 -6.54 -14.16
CA TRP A 129 0.63 -5.65 -13.94
C TRP A 129 -0.37 -5.65 -15.10
#